data_AF-A0A089X9T1-F1
#
_entry.id   AF-A0A089X9T1-F1
#
_cell.length_a   1.000
_cell.length_b   1.000
_cell.length_c   1.000
_cell.angle_alpha   90.00
_cell.angle_beta   90.00
_cell.angle_gamma   90.00
#
_symmetry.space_group_name_H-M   'P 1'
#
loop_
_entity.id
_entity.type
_entity.pdbx_description
1 polymer ?
#
loop_
_entity_poly.entity_id
_entity_poly.type
_entity_poly.pdbx_seq_one_letter_code
_entity_poly.pdbx_strand_id
1 'polypeptide(L)'
;GSWLDIEFDAKDIVYARIDRRRKIPVTSLLMALGMDGEDILSTFYTKSLYQRDGDGWRIPFKPETLKGAKTVADMIDADTGEVVVEGGKKLTPRLLRQLQDKGLKALKATDEELYGLFLAEDIVNFQTGEIYLEAGDEIDEKTLPVILNAGFDEIPVLGIDHINVGAYIRNTLAADKNENRQDALFDIYRVMRPGEPPTMESAEAMFNSLFFDAERYDLSAVGRVKMNMRLDLDVEDT
;
A
#
# COMPACT_ATOMS: atom_id res chain seq x y z
N GLY A 1 3.90 5.07 29.80
CA GLY A 1 4.14 5.83 28.56
C GLY A 1 2.85 6.35 27.96
N SER A 2 2.98 7.04 26.84
CA SER A 2 1.85 7.57 26.06
C SER A 2 0.99 6.45 25.47
N TRP A 3 -0.29 6.73 25.25
CA TRP A 3 -1.21 5.79 24.60
C TRP A 3 -1.16 5.97 23.09
N LEU A 4 -1.20 4.88 22.33
CA LEU A 4 -1.32 4.87 20.88
C LEU A 4 -2.62 4.16 20.48
N ASP A 5 -3.55 4.92 19.89
CA ASP A 5 -4.82 4.40 19.40
C ASP A 5 -4.81 4.46 17.86
N ILE A 6 -5.22 3.37 17.19
CA ILE A 6 -5.42 3.32 15.74
C ILE A 6 -6.91 3.15 15.45
N GLU A 7 -7.48 3.99 14.57
CA GLU A 7 -8.90 3.95 14.23
C GLU A 7 -9.17 4.26 12.75
N PHE A 8 -10.19 3.63 12.18
CA PHE A 8 -10.74 3.96 10.87
C PHE A 8 -11.75 5.10 10.97
N ASP A 9 -11.88 5.91 9.92
CA ASP A 9 -13.03 6.80 9.73
C ASP A 9 -14.08 6.18 8.79
N ALA A 10 -15.14 6.94 8.48
CA ALA A 10 -16.23 6.49 7.62
C ALA A 10 -15.85 6.39 6.13
N LYS A 11 -14.64 6.80 5.75
CA LYS A 11 -14.08 6.69 4.39
C LYS A 11 -12.95 5.66 4.33
N ASP A 12 -12.85 4.81 5.35
CA ASP A 12 -11.80 3.81 5.53
C ASP A 12 -10.37 4.38 5.57
N ILE A 13 -10.21 5.66 5.95
CA ILE A 13 -8.90 6.26 6.20
C ILE A 13 -8.46 5.88 7.61
N VAL A 14 -7.20 5.44 7.74
CA VAL A 14 -6.62 4.97 9.00
C VAL A 14 -5.91 6.13 9.70
N TYR A 15 -6.30 6.41 10.93
CA TYR A 15 -5.69 7.45 11.74
C TYR A 15 -5.02 6.85 12.98
N ALA A 16 -3.95 7.50 13.42
CA ALA A 16 -3.37 7.32 14.74
C ALA A 16 -3.76 8.49 15.67
N ARG A 17 -3.81 8.20 16.97
CA ARG A 17 -3.84 9.20 18.04
C ARG A 17 -2.82 8.86 19.10
N ILE A 18 -2.13 9.89 19.56
CA ILE A 18 -1.21 9.82 20.70
C ILE A 18 -1.88 10.53 21.88
N ASP A 19 -2.01 9.84 23.02
CA ASP A 19 -2.65 10.36 24.24
C ASP A 19 -4.04 10.97 24.00
N ARG A 20 -4.85 10.34 23.13
CA ARG A 20 -6.20 10.78 22.73
C ARG A 20 -6.27 12.20 22.18
N ARG A 21 -5.16 12.71 21.62
CA ARG A 21 -5.11 14.02 20.95
C ARG A 21 -5.72 13.95 19.55
N ARG A 22 -5.54 15.02 18.77
CA ARG A 22 -6.02 15.14 17.39
C ARG A 22 -5.54 13.94 16.55
N LYS A 23 -6.40 13.48 15.64
CA LYS A 23 -6.06 12.47 14.63
C LYS A 23 -4.91 12.95 13.75
N ILE A 24 -4.02 12.04 13.42
CA ILE A 24 -3.04 12.14 12.34
C ILE A 24 -3.18 10.90 11.45
N PRO A 25 -2.97 10.99 10.13
CA PRO A 25 -2.92 9.80 9.28
C PRO A 25 -1.91 8.79 9.84
N VAL A 26 -2.21 7.49 9.76
CA VAL A 26 -1.28 6.47 10.26
C VAL A 26 0.03 6.46 9.48
N THR A 27 -0.01 6.86 8.21
CA THR A 27 1.15 7.03 7.33
C THR A 27 2.12 8.09 7.84
N SER A 28 1.64 9.15 8.50
CA SER A 28 2.51 10.12 9.16
C SER A 28 3.31 9.48 10.29
N LEU A 29 2.71 8.55 11.04
CA LEU A 29 3.43 7.81 12.07
C LEU A 29 4.50 6.91 11.45
N LEU A 30 4.20 6.23 10.34
CA LEU A 30 5.17 5.39 9.61
C LEU A 30 6.32 6.21 9.01
N MET A 31 6.03 7.38 8.46
CA MET A 31 7.05 8.31 7.99
C MET A 31 7.96 8.81 9.12
N ALA A 32 7.39 9.11 10.29
CA ALA A 32 8.18 9.47 11.47
C ALA A 32 9.14 8.34 11.91
N LEU A 33 8.74 7.07 11.71
CA LEU A 33 9.57 5.89 11.92
C LEU A 33 10.65 5.68 10.84
N GLY A 34 10.63 6.48 9.78
CA GLY A 34 11.66 6.50 8.74
C GLY A 34 11.33 5.76 7.46
N MET A 35 10.07 5.38 7.24
CA MET A 35 9.60 4.81 5.99
C MET A 35 9.23 5.93 5.00
N ASP A 36 9.53 5.78 3.72
CA ASP A 36 8.94 6.62 2.67
C ASP A 36 7.63 6.03 2.13
N GLY A 37 7.02 6.68 1.13
CA GLY A 37 5.76 6.24 0.55
C GLY A 37 5.82 4.83 -0.06
N GLU A 38 6.91 4.50 -0.75
CA GLU A 38 7.11 3.20 -1.39
C GLU A 38 7.36 2.11 -0.33
N ASP A 39 8.16 2.38 0.70
CA ASP A 39 8.37 1.50 1.84
C ASP A 39 7.05 1.18 2.55
N ILE A 40 6.21 2.20 2.76
CA ILE A 40 4.88 2.04 3.36
C ILE A 40 4.05 1.11 2.47
N LEU A 41 3.93 1.40 1.18
CA LEU A 41 3.09 0.60 0.28
C LEU A 41 3.58 -0.84 0.16
N SER A 42 4.88 -1.07 -0.02
CA SER A 42 5.47 -2.40 -0.14
C SER A 42 5.42 -3.23 1.15
N THR A 43 5.31 -2.58 2.31
CA THR A 43 5.09 -3.26 3.60
C THR A 43 3.68 -3.86 3.69
N PHE A 44 2.66 -3.15 3.18
CA PHE A 44 1.26 -3.55 3.33
C PHE A 44 0.66 -4.24 2.10
N TYR A 45 1.29 -4.12 0.94
CA TYR A 45 0.77 -4.64 -0.32
C TYR A 45 1.79 -5.48 -1.05
N THR A 46 1.31 -6.56 -1.66
CA THR A 46 2.09 -7.25 -2.70
C THR A 46 2.09 -6.41 -3.98
N LYS A 47 3.04 -6.67 -4.87
CA LYS A 47 3.06 -6.07 -6.21
C LYS A 47 2.99 -7.11 -7.32
N SER A 48 2.53 -6.68 -8.49
CA SER A 48 2.48 -7.46 -9.72
C SER A 48 3.05 -6.62 -10.85
N LEU A 49 3.92 -7.21 -11.66
CA LEU A 49 4.49 -6.52 -12.82
C LEU A 49 3.60 -6.74 -14.03
N TYR A 50 3.07 -5.67 -14.60
CA TYR A 50 2.23 -5.69 -15.79
C TYR A 50 3.11 -5.28 -16.97
N GLN A 51 3.21 -6.14 -17.97
CA GLN A 51 4.13 -5.93 -19.10
C GLN A 51 3.36 -5.58 -20.36
N ARG A 52 3.79 -4.56 -21.10
CA ARG A 52 3.20 -4.18 -22.37
C ARG A 52 3.42 -5.29 -23.39
N ASP A 53 2.37 -5.65 -24.12
CA ASP A 53 2.41 -6.65 -25.19
C ASP A 53 1.57 -6.16 -26.38
N GLY A 54 2.24 -5.46 -27.31
CA GLY A 54 1.60 -4.77 -28.43
C GLY A 54 0.64 -3.68 -27.95
N ASP A 55 -0.63 -3.81 -28.31
CA ASP A 55 -1.70 -2.86 -27.95
C ASP A 55 -2.36 -3.19 -26.60
N GLY A 56 -1.91 -4.22 -25.89
CA GLY A 56 -2.46 -4.62 -24.59
C GLY A 56 -1.37 -4.92 -23.56
N TRP A 57 -1.75 -5.67 -22.54
CA TRP A 57 -0.91 -6.01 -21.41
C TRP A 57 -0.89 -7.51 -21.14
N ARG A 58 0.26 -7.99 -20.71
CA ARG A 58 0.46 -9.30 -20.10
C ARG A 58 0.47 -9.12 -18.58
N ILE A 59 -0.54 -9.68 -17.92
CA ILE A 59 -0.70 -9.60 -16.46
C ILE A 59 -0.50 -10.98 -15.82
N PRO A 60 0.19 -11.10 -14.66
CA PRO A 60 0.37 -12.38 -13.99
C PRO A 60 -0.96 -13.00 -13.55
N PHE A 61 -1.16 -14.28 -13.83
CA PHE A 61 -2.31 -15.02 -13.32
C PHE A 61 -2.11 -15.35 -11.84
N LYS A 62 -2.84 -14.67 -10.96
CA LYS A 62 -2.83 -14.83 -9.50
C LYS A 62 -4.17 -15.35 -8.98
N PRO A 63 -4.37 -16.67 -8.84
CA PRO A 63 -5.62 -17.26 -8.37
C PRO A 63 -6.15 -16.67 -7.06
N GLU A 64 -5.26 -16.34 -6.14
CA GLU A 64 -5.56 -15.83 -4.81
C GLU A 64 -6.30 -14.48 -4.84
N THR A 65 -5.93 -13.58 -5.75
CA THR A 65 -6.56 -12.25 -5.90
C THR A 65 -7.87 -12.33 -6.68
N LEU A 66 -8.00 -13.33 -7.55
CA LEU A 66 -9.17 -13.52 -8.41
C LEU A 66 -10.31 -14.30 -7.72
N LYS A 67 -10.05 -14.89 -6.55
CA LYS A 67 -10.99 -15.78 -5.87
C LYS A 67 -12.27 -15.05 -5.49
N GLY A 68 -13.40 -15.50 -6.05
CA GLY A 68 -14.73 -14.97 -5.73
C GLY A 68 -15.18 -13.82 -6.62
N ALA A 69 -14.28 -13.25 -7.43
CA ALA A 69 -14.61 -12.23 -8.41
C ALA A 69 -15.52 -12.79 -9.53
N LYS A 70 -16.24 -11.90 -10.20
CA LYS A 70 -17.04 -12.20 -11.39
C LYS A 70 -16.38 -11.51 -12.58
N THR A 71 -16.08 -12.25 -13.63
CA THR A 71 -15.49 -11.68 -14.85
C THR A 71 -16.50 -10.74 -15.51
N VAL A 72 -16.02 -9.59 -15.99
CA VAL A 72 -16.85 -8.65 -16.78
C VAL A 72 -16.73 -8.98 -18.26
N ALA A 73 -15.50 -9.18 -18.73
CA ALA A 73 -15.16 -9.62 -20.07
C ALA A 73 -14.56 -11.03 -20.07
N ASP A 74 -14.28 -11.54 -21.27
CA ASP A 74 -13.58 -12.81 -21.45
C ASP A 74 -12.15 -12.70 -20.92
N MET A 75 -11.73 -13.67 -20.10
CA MET A 75 -10.33 -13.82 -19.72
C MET A 75 -9.61 -14.58 -20.83
N ILE A 76 -8.54 -13.97 -21.35
CA ILE A 76 -7.76 -14.51 -22.46
C ILE A 76 -6.38 -14.89 -21.94
N ASP A 77 -5.90 -16.10 -22.27
CA ASP A 77 -4.53 -16.52 -21.99
C ASP A 77 -3.55 -15.69 -22.84
N ALA A 78 -2.58 -15.05 -22.20
CA ALA A 78 -1.60 -14.23 -22.90
C ALA A 78 -0.63 -15.04 -23.78
N ASP A 79 -0.44 -16.34 -23.50
CA ASP A 79 0.48 -17.21 -24.25
C ASP A 79 -0.19 -17.82 -25.49
N THR A 80 -1.48 -18.15 -25.41
CA THR A 80 -2.19 -18.87 -26.49
C THR A 80 -3.18 -17.99 -27.25
N GLY A 81 -3.64 -16.90 -26.65
CA GLY A 81 -4.73 -16.07 -27.17
C GLY A 81 -6.12 -16.72 -27.05
N GLU A 82 -6.23 -17.87 -26.40
CA GLU A 82 -7.50 -18.56 -26.20
C GLU A 82 -8.30 -17.97 -25.02
N VAL A 83 -9.62 -17.95 -25.15
CA VAL A 83 -10.52 -17.60 -24.04
C VAL A 83 -10.49 -18.73 -23.01
N VAL A 84 -9.96 -18.44 -21.83
CA VAL A 84 -9.89 -19.39 -20.71
C VAL A 84 -11.11 -19.33 -19.80
N VAL A 85 -11.76 -18.17 -19.71
CA VAL A 85 -13.02 -17.97 -18.97
C VAL A 85 -13.89 -16.96 -19.71
N GLU A 86 -15.10 -17.36 -20.09
CA GLU A 86 -16.09 -16.43 -20.66
C GLU A 86 -16.52 -15.37 -19.64
N GLY A 87 -16.84 -14.18 -20.13
CA GLY A 87 -17.39 -13.08 -19.36
C GLY A 87 -18.65 -13.45 -18.58
N GLY A 88 -18.83 -12.83 -17.41
CA GLY A 88 -19.95 -13.04 -16.51
C GLY A 88 -19.84 -14.28 -15.60
N LYS A 89 -18.76 -15.07 -15.69
CA LYS A 89 -18.56 -16.26 -14.85
C LYS A 89 -17.94 -15.88 -13.51
N LYS A 90 -18.35 -16.62 -12.47
CA LYS A 90 -17.74 -16.50 -11.13
C LYS A 90 -16.47 -17.33 -11.04
N LEU A 91 -15.39 -16.72 -10.57
CA LEU A 91 -14.09 -17.35 -10.39
C LEU A 91 -14.09 -18.17 -9.09
N THR A 92 -14.58 -19.40 -9.20
CA THR A 92 -14.60 -20.35 -8.08
C THR A 92 -13.20 -20.93 -7.83
N PRO A 93 -12.88 -21.35 -6.58
CA PRO A 93 -11.59 -21.98 -6.29
C PRO A 93 -11.29 -23.19 -7.17
N ARG A 94 -12.33 -23.96 -7.54
CA ARG A 94 -12.19 -25.12 -8.44
C ARG A 94 -11.79 -24.70 -9.85
N LEU A 95 -12.42 -23.66 -10.40
CA LEU A 95 -12.10 -23.15 -11.74
C LEU A 95 -10.67 -22.61 -11.78
N LEU A 96 -10.30 -21.77 -10.80
CA LEU A 96 -8.96 -21.18 -10.74
C LEU A 96 -7.86 -22.25 -10.63
N ARG A 97 -8.09 -23.30 -9.82
CA ARG A 97 -7.18 -24.44 -9.74
C ARG A 97 -7.07 -25.20 -11.06
N GLN A 98 -8.18 -25.40 -11.76
CA GLN A 98 -8.14 -26.05 -13.08
C GLN A 98 -7.36 -25.23 -14.12
N LEU A 99 -7.45 -23.90 -14.09
CA LEU A 99 -6.65 -23.04 -14.96
C LEU A 99 -5.16 -23.13 -14.62
N GLN A 100 -4.84 -23.12 -13.32
CA GLN A 100 -3.46 -23.30 -12.84
C GLN A 100 -2.89 -24.67 -13.24
N ASP A 101 -3.65 -25.76 -13.07
CA ASP A 101 -3.25 -27.12 -13.42
C ASP A 101 -3.06 -27.28 -14.95
N LYS A 102 -3.79 -26.49 -15.76
CA LYS A 102 -3.60 -26.40 -17.21
C LYS A 102 -2.38 -25.56 -17.62
N GLY A 103 -1.71 -24.93 -16.66
CA GLY A 103 -0.48 -24.17 -16.89
C GLY A 103 -0.70 -22.71 -17.27
N LEU A 104 -1.89 -22.13 -17.03
CA LEU A 104 -2.12 -20.69 -17.24
C LEU A 104 -1.19 -19.87 -16.34
N LYS A 105 -0.38 -18.99 -16.95
CA LYS A 105 0.60 -18.15 -16.24
C LYS A 105 0.28 -16.66 -16.30
N ALA A 106 -0.31 -16.21 -17.40
CA ALA A 106 -0.59 -14.81 -17.61
C ALA A 106 -1.88 -14.63 -18.41
N LEU A 107 -2.52 -13.49 -18.19
CA LEU A 107 -3.72 -13.08 -18.89
C LEU A 107 -3.41 -11.87 -19.76
N LYS A 108 -4.16 -11.74 -20.84
CA LYS A 108 -4.17 -10.52 -21.65
C LYS A 108 -5.15 -9.52 -21.03
N ALA A 109 -4.75 -8.26 -20.95
CA ALA A 109 -5.59 -7.16 -20.51
C ALA A 109 -5.53 -5.96 -21.47
N THR A 110 -6.59 -5.16 -21.50
CA THR A 110 -6.62 -3.88 -22.22
C THR A 110 -6.23 -2.72 -21.31
N ASP A 111 -6.02 -1.53 -21.89
CA ASP A 111 -5.72 -0.31 -21.11
C ASP A 111 -6.84 0.02 -20.13
N GLU A 112 -8.10 -0.15 -20.53
CA GLU A 112 -9.26 0.14 -19.68
C GLU A 112 -9.36 -0.80 -18.47
N GLU A 113 -8.83 -2.02 -18.56
CA GLU A 113 -8.79 -2.97 -17.45
C GLU A 113 -7.71 -2.63 -16.40
N LEU A 114 -6.77 -1.74 -16.74
CA LEU A 114 -5.78 -1.20 -15.79
C LEU A 114 -6.33 0.02 -15.04
N TYR A 115 -7.41 0.65 -15.51
CA TYR A 115 -7.92 1.86 -14.87
C TYR A 115 -8.47 1.59 -13.47
N GLY A 116 -8.12 2.47 -12.53
CA GLY A 116 -8.45 2.34 -11.12
C GLY A 116 -7.49 1.45 -10.32
N LEU A 117 -6.47 0.88 -10.98
CA LEU A 117 -5.34 0.24 -10.29
C LEU A 117 -4.35 1.31 -9.81
N PHE A 118 -3.42 0.92 -8.93
CA PHE A 118 -2.48 1.85 -8.30
C PHE A 118 -1.04 1.43 -8.53
N LEU A 119 -0.17 2.39 -8.80
CA LEU A 119 1.27 2.17 -8.93
C LEU A 119 1.87 1.70 -7.61
N ALA A 120 2.79 0.74 -7.68
CA ALA A 120 3.48 0.21 -6.51
C ALA A 120 4.83 0.88 -6.25
N GLU A 121 5.39 1.54 -7.25
CA GLU A 121 6.71 2.20 -7.22
C GLU A 121 6.61 3.52 -7.98
N ASP A 122 7.55 4.42 -7.72
CA ASP A 122 7.66 5.66 -8.46
C ASP A 122 8.05 5.42 -9.93
N ILE A 123 7.48 6.21 -10.84
CA ILE A 123 7.86 6.22 -12.25
C ILE A 123 8.88 7.33 -12.46
N VAL A 124 10.17 6.98 -12.38
CA VAL A 124 11.27 7.95 -12.33
C VAL A 124 12.21 7.80 -13.51
N ASN A 125 12.59 8.92 -14.12
CA ASN A 125 13.73 8.95 -15.01
C ASN A 125 15.04 8.96 -14.22
N PHE A 126 15.68 7.80 -14.07
CA PHE A 126 16.94 7.69 -13.33
C PHE A 126 18.12 8.52 -13.90
N GLN A 127 18.03 9.00 -15.14
CA GLN A 127 19.08 9.85 -15.72
C GLN A 127 18.93 11.31 -15.30
N THR A 128 17.69 11.81 -15.19
CA THR A 128 17.40 13.21 -14.85
C THR A 128 17.00 13.40 -13.39
N GLY A 129 16.56 12.34 -12.71
CA GLY A 129 15.92 12.39 -11.40
C GLY A 129 14.48 12.93 -11.43
N GLU A 130 13.90 13.11 -12.62
CA GLU A 130 12.52 13.55 -12.77
C GLU A 130 11.55 12.42 -12.39
N ILE A 131 10.66 12.70 -11.44
CA ILE A 131 9.57 11.82 -11.04
C ILE A 131 8.37 12.17 -11.92
N TYR A 132 7.90 11.22 -12.73
CA TYR A 132 6.72 11.38 -13.58
C TYR A 132 5.43 11.13 -12.81
N LEU A 133 5.42 10.11 -11.96
CA LEU A 133 4.32 9.70 -11.09
C LEU A 133 4.88 9.07 -9.81
N GLU A 134 4.16 9.19 -8.71
CA GLU A 134 4.55 8.66 -7.41
C GLU A 134 3.90 7.31 -7.12
N ALA A 135 4.52 6.51 -6.25
CA ALA A 135 3.97 5.27 -5.74
C ALA A 135 2.61 5.53 -5.07
N GLY A 136 1.60 4.75 -5.46
CA GLY A 136 0.23 4.91 -5.01
C GLY A 136 -0.64 5.77 -5.93
N ASP A 137 -0.08 6.45 -6.94
CA ASP A 137 -0.88 7.13 -7.96
C ASP A 137 -1.79 6.15 -8.71
N GLU A 138 -2.97 6.65 -9.10
CA GLU A 138 -3.97 5.87 -9.82
C GLU A 138 -3.61 5.80 -11.32
N ILE A 139 -3.73 4.60 -11.89
CA ILE A 139 -3.64 4.38 -13.32
C ILE A 139 -5.01 4.77 -13.91
N ASP A 140 -5.04 5.78 -14.76
CA ASP A 140 -6.24 6.29 -15.42
C ASP A 140 -5.93 6.75 -16.87
N GLU A 141 -6.93 7.31 -17.54
CA GLU A 141 -6.82 7.82 -18.92
C GLU A 141 -5.75 8.93 -19.10
N LYS A 142 -5.29 9.55 -18.01
CA LYS A 142 -4.29 10.64 -18.02
C LYS A 142 -2.92 10.14 -17.61
N THR A 143 -2.82 9.29 -16.60
CA THR A 143 -1.54 8.81 -16.07
C THR A 143 -0.94 7.70 -16.93
N LEU A 144 -1.76 6.81 -17.50
CA LEU A 144 -1.25 5.72 -18.35
C LEU A 144 -0.47 6.24 -19.58
N PRO A 145 -0.95 7.26 -20.34
CA PRO A 145 -0.17 7.86 -21.41
C PRO A 145 1.16 8.49 -20.94
N VAL A 146 1.22 9.03 -19.72
CA VAL A 146 2.46 9.59 -19.15
C VAL A 146 3.50 8.47 -18.97
N ILE A 147 3.09 7.34 -18.40
CA ILE A 147 3.94 6.15 -18.20
C ILE A 147 4.49 5.65 -19.54
N LEU A 148 3.61 5.47 -20.52
CA LEU A 148 3.99 4.96 -21.85
C LEU A 148 4.89 5.95 -22.61
N ASN A 149 4.61 7.25 -22.56
CA ASN A 149 5.44 8.27 -23.22
C ASN A 149 6.82 8.41 -22.57
N ALA A 150 6.93 8.09 -21.28
CA ALA A 150 8.20 8.01 -20.57
C ALA A 150 9.01 6.75 -20.92
N GLY A 151 8.45 5.83 -21.73
CA GLY A 151 9.14 4.64 -22.24
C GLY A 151 9.09 3.44 -21.30
N PHE A 152 8.16 3.43 -20.35
CA PHE A 152 7.96 2.29 -19.44
C PHE A 152 7.00 1.28 -20.07
N ASP A 153 7.55 0.13 -20.46
CA ASP A 153 6.78 -1.03 -20.93
C ASP A 153 6.41 -1.98 -19.78
N GLU A 154 6.88 -1.72 -18.56
CA GLU A 154 6.56 -2.51 -17.37
C GLU A 154 6.03 -1.58 -16.27
N ILE A 155 4.88 -1.94 -15.71
CA ILE A 155 4.22 -1.17 -14.66
C ILE A 155 4.10 -2.05 -13.40
N PRO A 156 4.75 -1.68 -12.29
CA PRO A 156 4.55 -2.34 -11.02
C PRO A 156 3.22 -1.86 -10.40
N VAL A 157 2.29 -2.79 -10.20
CA VAL A 157 0.92 -2.49 -9.72
C VAL A 157 0.69 -3.09 -8.34
N LEU A 158 0.06 -2.32 -7.43
CA LEU A 158 -0.32 -2.79 -6.11
C LEU A 158 -1.37 -3.90 -6.18
N GLY A 159 -1.19 -4.95 -5.38
CA GLY A 159 -2.09 -6.08 -5.25
C GLY A 159 -3.34 -5.77 -4.44
N ILE A 160 -4.10 -4.76 -4.85
CA ILE A 160 -5.37 -4.35 -4.28
C ILE A 160 -6.49 -4.89 -5.16
N ASP A 161 -7.36 -5.73 -4.59
CA ASP A 161 -8.46 -6.39 -5.33
C ASP A 161 -9.86 -5.91 -4.88
N HIS A 162 -9.93 -5.04 -3.87
CA HIS A 162 -11.15 -4.52 -3.25
C HIS A 162 -12.12 -5.59 -2.69
N ILE A 163 -11.70 -6.85 -2.64
CA ILE A 163 -12.48 -7.99 -2.13
C ILE A 163 -11.81 -8.54 -0.87
N ASN A 164 -10.55 -8.94 -0.99
CA ASN A 164 -9.73 -9.49 0.08
C ASN A 164 -8.73 -8.45 0.60
N VAL A 165 -8.23 -7.57 -0.28
CA VAL A 165 -7.25 -6.54 0.02
C VAL A 165 -7.80 -5.18 -0.39
N GLY A 166 -8.15 -4.36 0.61
CA GLY A 166 -8.61 -2.99 0.42
C GLY A 166 -7.47 -1.97 0.31
N ALA A 167 -7.73 -0.84 -0.36
CA ALA A 167 -6.78 0.25 -0.55
C ALA A 167 -6.59 1.14 0.70
N TYR A 168 -6.73 0.62 1.93
CA TYR A 168 -6.78 1.42 3.15
C TYR A 168 -5.51 2.26 3.40
N ILE A 169 -4.33 1.64 3.34
CA ILE A 169 -3.06 2.32 3.56
C ILE A 169 -2.75 3.23 2.38
N ARG A 170 -2.99 2.79 1.14
CA ARG A 170 -2.83 3.62 -0.06
C ARG A 170 -3.69 4.88 0.01
N ASN A 171 -4.97 4.75 0.35
CA ASN A 171 -5.89 5.89 0.46
C ASN A 171 -5.53 6.80 1.63
N THR A 172 -5.00 6.22 2.71
CA THR A 172 -4.49 7.00 3.84
C THR A 172 -3.26 7.80 3.44
N LEU A 173 -2.33 7.19 2.69
CA LEU A 173 -1.13 7.87 2.16
C LEU A 173 -1.53 9.03 1.25
N ALA A 174 -2.45 8.79 0.31
CA ALA A 174 -2.97 9.83 -0.59
C ALA A 174 -3.73 10.97 0.14
N ALA A 175 -4.28 10.70 1.33
CA ALA A 175 -4.94 11.70 2.17
C ALA A 175 -3.97 12.41 3.13
N ASP A 176 -2.76 11.90 3.31
CA ASP A 176 -1.72 12.49 4.14
C ASP A 176 -1.14 13.73 3.45
N LYS A 177 -0.83 14.75 4.25
CA LYS A 177 -0.22 15.99 3.76
C LYS A 177 1.28 16.03 4.01
N ASN A 178 1.79 15.06 4.75
CA ASN A 178 3.21 14.92 4.99
C ASN A 178 3.80 14.11 3.85
N GLU A 179 4.91 14.57 3.29
CA GLU A 179 5.59 13.90 2.16
C GLU A 179 6.85 13.15 2.63
N ASN A 180 7.33 13.46 3.83
CA ASN A 180 8.59 12.93 4.34
C ASN A 180 8.59 12.86 5.88
N ARG A 181 9.65 12.23 6.41
CA ARG A 181 9.88 12.08 7.85
C ARG A 181 9.88 13.41 8.62
N GLN A 182 10.46 14.47 8.06
CA GLN A 182 10.55 15.76 8.75
C GLN A 182 9.15 16.36 8.93
N ASP A 183 8.33 16.36 7.88
CA ASP A 183 6.97 16.90 7.93
C ASP A 183 6.10 16.12 8.91
N ALA A 184 6.20 14.79 8.87
CA ALA A 184 5.54 13.90 9.81
C ALA A 184 5.93 14.18 11.28
N LEU A 185 7.23 14.28 11.58
CA LEU A 185 7.73 14.62 12.91
C LEU A 185 7.22 16.00 13.36
N PHE A 186 7.19 16.97 12.44
CA PHE A 186 6.71 18.32 12.73
C PHE A 186 5.20 18.35 13.01
N ASP A 187 4.38 17.61 12.26
CA ASP A 187 2.94 17.53 12.55
C ASP A 187 2.67 16.82 13.87
N ILE A 188 3.36 15.70 14.15
CA ILE A 188 3.29 15.04 15.46
C ILE A 188 3.68 16.01 16.58
N TYR A 189 4.78 16.76 16.43
CA TYR A 189 5.20 17.77 17.40
C TYR A 189 4.11 18.82 17.64
N ARG A 190 3.50 19.36 16.58
CA ARG A 190 2.43 20.37 16.70
C ARG A 190 1.18 19.83 17.38
N VAL A 191 0.87 18.54 17.23
CA VAL A 191 -0.23 17.88 17.96
C VAL A 191 0.08 17.77 19.46
N MET A 192 1.32 17.43 19.81
CA MET A 192 1.74 17.26 21.20
C MET A 192 1.98 18.60 21.92
N ARG A 193 2.57 19.58 21.24
CA ARG A 193 2.89 20.93 21.74
C ARG A 193 2.36 22.02 20.81
N PRO A 194 1.04 22.30 20.86
CA PRO A 194 0.45 23.33 20.03
C PRO A 194 1.01 24.71 20.38
N GLY A 195 1.48 25.44 19.37
CA GLY A 195 1.99 26.82 19.52
C GLY A 195 3.51 26.94 19.65
N GLU A 196 4.23 25.83 19.87
CA GLU A 196 5.70 25.81 19.81
C GLU A 196 6.16 25.45 18.39
N PRO A 197 7.02 26.26 17.75
CA PRO A 197 7.58 25.90 16.44
C PRO A 197 8.53 24.71 16.58
N PRO A 198 8.37 23.64 15.77
CA PRO A 198 9.28 22.50 15.82
C PRO A 198 10.61 22.82 15.14
N THR A 199 11.69 22.29 15.71
CA THR A 199 12.96 22.04 15.02
C THR A 199 13.11 20.54 14.80
N MET A 200 13.95 20.11 13.84
CA MET A 200 14.18 18.68 13.60
C MET A 200 14.61 17.96 14.87
N GLU A 201 15.60 18.51 15.58
CA GLU A 201 16.12 17.95 16.83
C GLU A 201 15.03 17.86 17.91
N SER A 202 14.26 18.92 18.13
CA SER A 202 13.21 18.92 19.17
C SER A 202 12.06 17.96 18.83
N ALA A 203 11.71 17.83 17.55
CA ALA A 203 10.66 16.94 17.08
C ALA A 203 11.07 15.47 17.20
N GLU A 204 12.28 15.14 16.77
CA GLU A 204 12.86 13.80 16.88
C GLU A 204 13.06 13.38 18.34
N ALA A 205 13.61 14.26 19.18
CA ALA A 205 13.78 13.97 20.61
C ALA A 205 12.43 13.72 21.30
N MET A 206 11.39 14.52 20.96
CA MET A 206 10.05 14.29 21.48
C MET A 206 9.52 12.93 21.03
N PHE A 207 9.57 12.64 19.73
CA PHE A 207 9.04 11.39 19.18
C PHE A 207 9.70 10.16 19.83
N ASN A 208 11.03 10.18 19.96
CA ASN A 208 11.78 9.15 20.68
C ASN A 208 11.30 9.00 22.14
N SER A 209 11.10 10.12 22.85
CA SER A 209 10.65 10.10 24.24
C SER A 209 9.24 9.53 24.46
N LEU A 210 8.40 9.47 23.41
CA LEU A 210 7.03 8.96 23.52
C LEU A 210 6.96 7.44 23.59
N PHE A 211 7.79 6.74 22.81
CA PHE A 211 7.66 5.30 22.59
C PHE A 211 8.96 4.51 22.75
N PHE A 212 10.12 5.16 22.66
CA PHE A 212 11.43 4.50 22.56
C PHE A 212 12.37 4.79 23.73
N ASP A 213 11.93 5.64 24.67
CA ASP A 213 12.63 5.90 25.92
C ASP A 213 12.11 4.96 27.01
N ALA A 214 12.95 4.01 27.45
CA ALA A 214 12.61 2.99 28.44
C ALA A 214 12.29 3.59 29.83
N GLU A 215 12.74 4.81 30.15
CA GLU A 215 12.36 5.48 31.39
C GLU A 215 10.93 6.06 31.33
N ARG A 216 10.42 6.32 30.12
CA ARG A 216 9.10 6.95 29.89
C ARG A 216 8.04 5.98 29.39
N TYR A 217 8.44 4.95 28.66
CA TYR A 217 7.57 3.96 28.05
C TYR A 217 7.98 2.55 28.47
N ASP A 218 7.10 1.90 29.23
CA ASP A 218 7.26 0.52 29.67
C ASP A 218 5.92 -0.21 29.51
N LEU A 219 5.94 -1.33 28.79
CA LEU A 219 4.78 -2.22 28.66
C LEU A 219 4.62 -3.12 29.89
N SER A 220 5.64 -3.23 30.74
CA SER A 220 5.86 -4.29 31.72
C SER A 220 5.94 -5.68 31.07
N ALA A 221 6.50 -6.66 31.79
CA ALA A 221 6.51 -8.06 31.34
C ALA A 221 5.10 -8.55 30.99
N VAL A 222 4.08 -8.19 31.79
CA VAL A 222 2.69 -8.61 31.54
C VAL A 222 2.13 -7.99 30.27
N GLY A 223 2.41 -6.72 30.00
CA GLY A 223 1.93 -6.05 28.78
C GLY A 223 2.64 -6.56 27.54
N ARG A 224 3.96 -6.81 27.61
CA ARG A 224 4.73 -7.43 26.52
C ARG A 224 4.19 -8.81 26.16
N VAL A 225 4.05 -9.71 27.15
CA VAL A 225 3.45 -11.05 26.96
C VAL A 225 2.09 -10.94 26.27
N LYS A 226 1.21 -10.08 26.77
CA LYS A 226 -0.13 -9.90 26.19
C LYS A 226 -0.08 -9.40 24.75
N MET A 227 0.84 -8.49 24.44
CA MET A 227 0.99 -7.95 23.10
C MET A 227 1.51 -9.02 22.14
N ASN A 228 2.58 -9.72 22.51
CA ASN A 228 3.15 -10.82 21.73
C ASN A 228 2.09 -11.88 21.44
N MET A 229 1.35 -12.33 22.47
CA MET A 229 0.25 -13.28 22.32
C MET A 229 -0.89 -12.77 21.41
N ARG A 230 -1.23 -11.47 21.49
CA ARG A 230 -2.33 -10.91 20.71
C ARG A 230 -1.98 -10.74 19.24
N LEU A 231 -0.70 -10.52 18.94
CA LEU A 231 -0.14 -10.36 17.60
C LEU A 231 0.41 -11.67 17.02
N ASP A 232 0.30 -12.78 17.76
CA ASP A 232 0.82 -14.10 17.38
C ASP A 232 2.34 -14.07 17.06
N LEU A 233 3.10 -13.37 17.91
CA LEU A 233 4.54 -13.22 17.76
C LEU A 233 5.29 -14.21 18.65
N ASP A 234 6.26 -14.92 18.07
CA ASP A 234 7.21 -15.79 18.76
C ASP A 234 8.53 -15.04 19.01
N VAL A 235 8.49 -14.09 19.95
CA VAL A 235 9.63 -13.23 20.34
C VAL A 235 9.71 -13.13 21.86
N GLU A 236 10.87 -12.73 22.38
CA GLU A 236 11.10 -12.63 23.83
C GLU A 236 10.14 -11.63 24.50
N ASP A 237 9.78 -11.94 25.75
CA ASP A 237 8.86 -11.14 26.58
C ASP A 237 9.57 -10.01 27.35
N THR A 238 10.70 -9.54 26.80
CA THR A 238 11.55 -8.50 27.38
C THR A 238 11.30 -7.10 26.81
#